data_AF-A0A7W8WNB2-F1
#
_entry.id   AF-A0A7W8WNB2-F1
#
_cell.length_a   1.000
_cell.length_b   1.000
_cell.length_c   1.000
_cell.angle_alpha   90.00
_cell.angle_beta   90.00
_cell.angle_gamma   90.00
#
_symmetry.space_group_name_H-M   'P 1'
#
loop_
_entity.id
_entity.type
_entity.pdbx_description
1 polymer ?
#
loop_
_entity_poly.entity_id
_entity_poly.type
_entity_poly.pdbx_seq_one_letter_code
_entity_poly.pdbx_strand_id
1 'polypeptide(L)'
;MAASSGKEGNTRVAEISGIYVYIKDSYDFTDKPGEVSQYLGHWSKNGVIVLAYNGAMSYLNEPRLYFSYPVALGNPKLRGNVYYPVHNKDFREWAIKHQRGGDFVIYSDRKLVRIDPPIKVYL
;
A
#
# COMPACT_ATOMS: atom_id res chain seq x y z
N MET A 1 57.02 -27.32 33.40
CA MET A 1 55.91 -27.59 32.45
C MET A 1 54.61 -27.44 33.22
N ALA A 2 53.90 -26.34 33.03
CA ALA A 2 52.53 -26.19 33.51
C ALA A 2 51.68 -25.90 32.28
N ALA A 3 50.82 -26.83 31.91
CA ALA A 3 49.86 -26.65 30.83
C ALA A 3 48.81 -25.63 31.30
N SER A 4 48.88 -24.43 30.74
CA SER A 4 47.81 -23.44 30.82
C SER A 4 46.59 -24.01 30.09
N SER A 5 45.58 -24.44 30.84
CA SER A 5 44.29 -24.84 30.28
C SER A 5 43.62 -23.58 29.72
N GLY A 6 43.72 -23.40 28.40
CA GLY A 6 42.95 -22.39 27.69
C GLY A 6 41.47 -22.59 27.96
N LYS A 7 40.82 -21.58 28.54
CA LYS A 7 39.36 -21.55 28.63
C LYS A 7 38.82 -21.47 27.20
N GLU A 8 38.24 -22.56 26.72
CA GLU A 8 37.38 -22.53 25.52
C GLU A 8 36.30 -21.48 25.75
N GLY A 9 36.42 -20.36 25.04
CA GLY A 9 35.40 -19.32 25.01
C GLY A 9 34.14 -19.94 24.45
N ASN A 10 33.06 -19.94 25.23
CA ASN A 10 31.79 -20.54 24.86
C ASN A 10 31.21 -19.76 23.66
N THR A 11 31.50 -20.22 22.43
CA THR A 11 31.05 -19.56 21.20
C THR A 11 29.54 -19.70 21.11
N ARG A 12 28.83 -18.58 21.18
CA ARG A 12 27.38 -18.58 21.04
C ARG A 12 27.03 -18.58 19.56
N VAL A 13 26.08 -19.42 19.16
CA VAL A 13 25.62 -19.50 17.78
C VAL A 13 24.11 -19.25 17.75
N ALA A 14 23.67 -18.31 16.94
CA ALA A 14 22.28 -18.08 16.61
C ALA A 14 21.97 -18.69 15.23
N GLU A 15 20.82 -19.36 15.11
CA GLU A 15 20.39 -20.00 13.87
C GLU A 15 19.13 -19.32 13.32
N ILE A 16 19.17 -18.91 12.05
CA ILE A 16 18.07 -18.28 11.34
C ILE A 16 17.50 -19.30 10.35
N SER A 17 16.34 -19.88 10.69
CA SER A 17 15.65 -20.90 9.88
C SER A 17 14.57 -20.32 8.93
N GLY A 18 14.32 -19.01 9.00
CA GLY A 18 13.39 -18.34 8.12
C GLY A 18 13.30 -16.84 8.37
N ILE A 19 12.77 -16.13 7.39
CA ILE A 19 12.52 -14.68 7.44
C ILE A 19 11.07 -14.39 7.07
N TYR A 20 10.51 -13.32 7.61
CA TYR A 20 9.25 -12.77 7.11
C TYR A 20 9.53 -11.65 6.14
N VAL A 21 8.89 -11.70 4.97
CA VAL A 21 8.93 -10.65 3.97
C VAL A 21 7.55 -10.00 3.88
N TYR A 22 7.51 -8.68 3.76
CA TYR A 22 6.31 -7.92 3.51
C TYR A 22 6.64 -6.69 2.65
N ILE A 23 5.64 -6.11 2.02
CA ILE A 23 5.74 -4.87 1.27
C ILE A 23 5.23 -3.75 2.16
N LYS A 24 6.00 -2.66 2.23
CA LYS A 24 5.60 -1.39 2.84
C LYS A 24 5.43 -0.39 1.71
N ASP A 25 4.29 0.30 1.68
CA ASP A 25 4.03 1.38 0.75
C ASP A 25 3.58 2.62 1.52
N SER A 26 4.26 3.75 1.36
CA SER A 26 3.80 5.04 1.88
C SER A 26 2.83 5.61 0.86
N TYR A 27 1.54 5.63 1.21
CA TYR A 27 0.54 6.22 0.34
C TYR A 27 0.66 7.74 0.42
N ASP A 28 1.33 8.31 -0.56
CA ASP A 28 1.55 9.75 -0.66
C ASP A 28 0.56 10.35 -1.67
N PHE A 29 -0.02 11.50 -1.33
CA PHE A 29 -0.83 12.26 -2.28
C PHE A 29 0.11 12.96 -3.27
N THR A 30 0.32 12.40 -4.47
CA THR A 30 1.33 12.90 -5.43
C THR A 30 0.84 14.02 -6.35
N ASP A 31 -0.34 14.59 -6.09
CA ASP A 31 -0.95 15.61 -6.94
C ASP A 31 -0.05 16.85 -7.09
N LYS A 32 0.27 17.23 -8.33
CA LYS A 32 1.01 18.45 -8.66
C LYS A 32 0.09 19.54 -9.23
N PRO A 33 0.42 20.83 -9.04
CA PRO A 33 -0.34 21.92 -9.64
C PRO A 33 -0.44 21.78 -11.17
N GLY A 34 -1.65 21.82 -11.71
CA GLY A 34 -1.93 21.72 -13.15
C GLY A 34 -2.06 20.30 -13.70
N GLU A 35 -1.82 19.26 -12.90
CA GLU A 35 -2.02 17.86 -13.28
C GLU A 35 -3.43 17.37 -12.91
N VAL A 36 -3.89 16.31 -13.60
CA VAL A 36 -5.09 15.57 -13.20
C VAL A 36 -4.78 14.90 -11.86
N SER A 37 -5.61 15.18 -10.85
CA SER A 37 -5.51 14.50 -9.56
C SER A 37 -5.65 12.99 -9.75
N GLN A 38 -4.79 12.22 -9.08
CA GLN A 38 -4.72 10.77 -9.25
C GLN A 38 -6.08 10.12 -8.98
N TYR A 39 -6.55 9.31 -9.94
CA TYR A 39 -7.77 8.53 -9.82
C TYR A 39 -7.60 7.31 -8.91
N LEU A 40 -8.53 7.14 -7.98
CA LEU A 40 -8.50 6.11 -6.92
C LEU A 40 -9.65 5.10 -7.02
N GLY A 41 -10.32 5.05 -8.17
CA GLY A 41 -11.48 4.20 -8.39
C GLY A 41 -12.81 4.94 -8.28
N HIS A 42 -13.91 4.21 -8.51
CA HIS A 42 -15.24 4.66 -8.16
C HIS A 42 -15.70 3.98 -6.87
N TRP A 43 -16.19 4.76 -5.93
CA TRP A 43 -16.50 4.32 -4.58
C TRP A 43 -18.01 4.34 -4.35
N SER A 44 -18.49 3.35 -3.61
CA SER A 44 -19.85 3.28 -3.12
C SER A 44 -19.90 2.60 -1.76
N LYS A 45 -21.10 2.52 -1.17
CA LYS A 45 -21.33 1.79 0.08
C LYS A 45 -21.01 0.30 -0.01
N ASN A 46 -21.05 -0.24 -1.22
CA ASN A 46 -20.76 -1.65 -1.48
C ASN A 46 -19.28 -1.91 -1.84
N GLY A 47 -18.41 -0.90 -1.77
CA GLY A 47 -16.98 -1.03 -1.98
C GLY A 47 -16.44 -0.12 -3.09
N VAL A 48 -15.34 -0.55 -3.70
CA VAL A 48 -14.60 0.20 -4.72
C VAL A 48 -14.50 -0.63 -5.98
N ILE A 49 -14.67 0.03 -7.12
CA ILE A 49 -14.41 -0.54 -8.45
C ILE A 49 -13.42 0.34 -9.21
N VAL A 50 -12.68 -0.24 -10.13
CA VAL A 50 -11.72 0.50 -10.97
C VAL A 50 -12.19 0.42 -12.40
N LEU A 51 -12.42 1.58 -13.03
CA LEU A 51 -12.64 1.65 -14.46
C LEU A 51 -11.29 1.78 -15.16
N ALA A 52 -10.93 0.79 -15.96
CA ALA A 52 -9.65 0.74 -16.66
C ALA A 52 -9.38 2.01 -17.48
N TYR A 53 -10.42 2.56 -18.12
CA TYR A 53 -10.31 3.83 -18.87
C TYR A 53 -9.88 5.00 -17.97
N ASN A 54 -10.57 5.26 -16.85
CA ASN A 54 -10.22 6.34 -15.93
C ASN A 54 -8.83 6.13 -15.31
N GLY A 55 -8.49 4.88 -14.97
CA GLY A 55 -7.13 4.53 -14.51
C GLY A 55 -6.06 4.90 -15.54
N ALA A 56 -6.26 4.52 -16.80
CA ALA A 56 -5.33 4.83 -17.88
C ALA A 56 -5.24 6.35 -18.16
N MET A 57 -6.36 7.06 -18.22
CA MET A 57 -6.35 8.50 -18.50
C MET A 57 -5.74 9.32 -17.36
N SER A 58 -5.97 8.92 -16.11
CA SER A 58 -5.31 9.54 -14.95
C SER A 58 -3.80 9.30 -14.98
N TYR A 59 -3.35 8.12 -15.39
CA TYR A 59 -1.92 7.83 -15.55
C TYR A 59 -1.26 8.64 -16.66
N LEU A 60 -1.96 8.85 -17.79
CA LEU A 60 -1.47 9.67 -18.91
C LEU A 60 -1.49 11.17 -18.63
N ASN A 61 -2.12 11.61 -17.54
CA ASN A 61 -2.22 13.01 -17.14
C ASN A 61 -2.74 13.92 -18.27
N GLU A 62 -3.78 13.48 -18.98
CA GLU A 62 -4.43 14.24 -20.05
C GLU A 62 -5.82 14.71 -19.60
N PRO A 63 -5.98 15.94 -19.07
CA PRO A 63 -7.23 16.43 -18.51
C PRO A 63 -8.40 16.41 -19.49
N ARG A 64 -8.14 16.57 -20.80
CA ARG A 64 -9.20 16.61 -21.82
C ARG A 64 -9.89 15.27 -22.02
N LEU A 65 -9.21 14.18 -21.68
CA LEU A 65 -9.72 12.82 -21.84
C LEU A 65 -10.23 12.25 -20.52
N TYR A 66 -10.07 12.98 -19.41
CA TYR A 66 -10.52 12.52 -18.11
C TYR A 66 -11.97 12.97 -17.84
N PHE A 67 -12.89 12.02 -17.84
CA PHE A 67 -14.31 12.27 -17.51
C PHE A 67 -14.64 11.78 -16.09
N SER A 68 -15.10 12.71 -15.25
CA SER A 68 -15.61 12.42 -13.91
C SER A 68 -17.12 12.19 -13.98
N TYR A 69 -17.57 10.93 -13.98
CA TYR A 69 -18.97 10.56 -14.03
C TYR A 69 -19.25 9.35 -13.13
N PRO A 70 -20.43 9.29 -12.48
CA PRO A 70 -20.81 8.10 -11.72
C PRO A 70 -21.17 6.94 -12.64
N VAL A 71 -20.97 5.71 -12.16
CA VAL A 71 -21.40 4.49 -12.86
C VAL A 71 -22.26 3.62 -11.95
N ALA A 72 -23.18 2.86 -12.55
CA ALA A 72 -24.04 1.96 -11.80
C ALA A 72 -23.72 0.49 -12.12
N LEU A 73 -23.57 -0.33 -11.08
CA LEU A 73 -23.57 -1.79 -11.21
C LEU A 73 -24.98 -2.32 -10.92
N GLY A 74 -25.72 -2.65 -11.98
CA GLY A 74 -27.11 -3.08 -11.89
C GLY A 74 -28.09 -1.92 -11.70
N ASN A 75 -29.14 -2.11 -10.89
CA ASN A 75 -30.18 -1.10 -10.72
C ASN A 75 -29.68 0.10 -9.89
N PRO A 76 -29.61 1.33 -10.45
CA PRO A 76 -29.07 2.51 -9.77
C PRO A 76 -29.94 3.02 -8.62
N LYS A 77 -31.23 2.62 -8.55
CA LYS A 77 -32.12 3.00 -7.44
C LYS A 77 -31.79 2.25 -6.15
N LEU A 78 -31.06 1.14 -6.24
CA LEU A 78 -30.62 0.39 -5.08
C LEU A 78 -29.41 1.10 -4.44
N ARG A 79 -29.51 1.33 -3.14
CA ARG A 79 -28.45 1.98 -2.37
C ARG A 79 -27.15 1.17 -2.49
N GLY A 80 -26.07 1.85 -2.86
CA GLY A 80 -24.76 1.21 -3.01
C GLY A 80 -24.42 0.73 -4.43
N ASN A 81 -25.37 0.77 -5.36
CA ASN A 81 -25.12 0.36 -6.75
C ASN A 81 -24.55 1.48 -7.61
N VAL A 82 -24.66 2.75 -7.19
CA VAL A 82 -24.02 3.89 -7.86
C VAL A 82 -22.67 4.13 -7.22
N TYR A 83 -21.62 4.14 -8.04
CA TYR A 83 -20.24 4.36 -7.67
C TYR A 83 -19.77 5.70 -8.24
N TYR A 84 -19.15 6.53 -7.43
CA TYR A 84 -18.69 7.88 -7.79
C TYR A 84 -17.18 7.90 -7.91
N PRO A 85 -16.60 8.57 -8.92
CA PRO A 85 -15.15 8.68 -9.08
C PRO A 85 -14.56 9.43 -7.88
N VAL A 86 -13.49 8.89 -7.30
CA VAL A 86 -12.75 9.49 -6.19
C VAL A 86 -11.30 9.66 -6.60
N HIS A 87 -10.70 10.77 -6.16
CA HIS A 87 -9.34 11.17 -6.47
C HIS A 87 -8.60 11.61 -5.20
N ASN A 88 -7.28 11.74 -5.29
CA ASN A 88 -6.45 12.30 -4.23
C ASN A 88 -6.94 13.67 -3.74
N LYS A 89 -7.36 14.56 -4.65
CA LYS A 89 -7.86 15.90 -4.31
C LYS A 89 -9.11 15.83 -3.43
N ASP A 90 -9.99 14.85 -3.64
CA ASP A 90 -11.24 14.71 -2.89
C ASP A 90 -10.93 14.38 -1.43
N PHE A 91 -9.92 13.51 -1.20
CA PHE A 91 -9.41 13.22 0.14
C PHE A 91 -8.72 14.42 0.78
N ARG A 92 -7.89 15.16 0.02
CA ARG A 92 -7.24 16.38 0.54
C ARG A 92 -8.25 17.45 0.93
N GLU A 93 -9.23 17.72 0.09
CA GLU A 93 -10.32 18.67 0.37
C GLU A 93 -11.10 18.26 1.62
N TRP A 94 -11.42 16.97 1.75
CA TRP A 94 -12.06 16.44 2.96
C TRP A 94 -11.16 16.62 4.20
N ALA A 95 -9.88 16.28 4.10
CA ALA A 95 -8.93 16.37 5.21
C ALA A 95 -8.76 17.82 5.70
N ILE A 96 -8.59 18.77 4.76
CA ILE A 96 -8.52 20.21 5.04
C ILE A 96 -9.80 20.69 5.71
N LYS A 97 -10.97 20.30 5.18
CA LYS A 97 -12.27 20.74 5.73
C LYS A 97 -12.52 20.23 7.15
N HIS A 98 -12.09 19.00 7.45
CA HIS A 98 -12.40 18.35 8.73
C HIS A 98 -11.24 18.36 9.73
N GLN A 99 -10.06 18.88 9.32
CA GLN A 99 -8.82 18.87 10.11
C GLN A 99 -8.52 17.45 10.65
N ARG A 100 -8.74 16.45 9.80
CA ARG A 100 -8.65 15.02 10.12
C ARG A 100 -8.03 14.27 8.95
N GLY A 101 -7.53 13.07 9.23
CA GLY A 101 -6.75 12.28 8.28
C GLY A 101 -5.24 12.53 8.45
N GLY A 102 -4.46 12.10 7.47
CA GLY A 102 -3.00 12.17 7.47
C GLY A 102 -2.43 11.15 6.47
N ASP A 103 -1.12 11.10 6.36
CA ASP A 103 -0.45 10.10 5.53
C ASP A 103 -0.63 8.72 6.17
N PHE A 104 -0.95 7.72 5.36
CA PHE A 104 -1.06 6.34 5.83
C PHE A 104 -0.06 5.45 5.10
N VAL A 105 0.56 4.56 5.87
CA VAL A 105 1.46 3.53 5.33
C VAL A 105 0.66 2.24 5.23
N ILE A 106 0.64 1.67 4.04
CA ILE A 106 0.02 0.38 3.77
C ILE A 106 1.09 -0.71 3.93
N TYR A 107 0.72 -1.78 4.61
CA TYR A 107 1.54 -2.97 4.76
C TYR A 107 0.83 -4.14 4.10
N SER A 108 1.54 -4.95 3.31
CA SER A 108 1.02 -6.24 2.89
C SER A 108 0.97 -7.22 4.07
N ASP A 109 0.27 -8.33 3.87
CA ASP A 109 0.46 -9.49 4.73
C ASP A 109 1.93 -9.94 4.70
N ARG A 110 2.38 -10.47 5.84
CA ARG A 110 3.73 -11.01 6.00
C ARG A 110 3.76 -12.43 5.45
N LYS A 111 4.74 -12.73 4.61
CA LYS A 111 4.99 -14.08 4.08
C LYS A 111 6.25 -14.67 4.72
N LEU A 112 6.10 -15.83 5.35
CA LEU A 112 7.25 -16.60 5.84
C LEU A 112 7.99 -17.21 4.65
N VAL A 113 9.30 -17.00 4.60
CA VAL A 113 10.24 -17.65 3.69
C VAL A 113 11.16 -18.50 4.55
N ARG A 114 11.08 -19.83 4.40
CA ARG A 114 11.99 -20.75 5.07
C ARG A 114 13.37 -20.70 4.42
N ILE A 115 14.40 -20.82 5.24
CA ILE A 115 15.80 -20.86 4.80
C ILE A 115 16.35 -22.24 5.15
N ASP A 116 16.78 -22.97 4.14
CA ASP A 116 17.34 -24.32 4.25
C ASP A 116 18.60 -24.44 3.37
N PRO A 117 19.79 -24.71 3.94
CA PRO A 117 20.05 -24.89 5.36
C PRO A 117 19.98 -23.57 6.15
N PRO A 118 19.66 -23.61 7.45
CA PRO A 118 19.60 -22.41 8.30
C PRO A 118 20.92 -21.63 8.36
N ILE A 119 20.83 -20.30 8.43
CA ILE A 119 22.01 -19.42 8.53
C ILE A 119 22.50 -19.39 9.97
N LYS A 120 23.80 -19.69 10.18
CA LYS A 120 24.44 -19.64 11.49
C LYS A 120 25.20 -18.32 11.67
N VAL A 121 24.89 -17.61 12.75
CA VAL A 121 25.56 -16.37 13.17
C VAL A 121 26.32 -16.66 14.46
N TYR A 122 27.64 -16.48 14.44
CA TYR A 122 28.50 -16.65 15.60
C TYR A 122 28.58 -15.31 16.35
N LEU A 123 28.32 -15.34 17.66
CA LEU A 123 28.23 -14.18 18.56
C LEU A 123 29.42 -14.12 19.52
#